data_AF-A0A963Q7F2-F1
#
_entry.id   AF-A0A963Q7F2-F1
#
_cell.length_a   1.000
_cell.length_b   1.000
_cell.length_c   1.000
_cell.angle_alpha   90.00
_cell.angle_beta   90.00
_cell.angle_gamma   90.00
#
_symmetry.space_group_name_H-M   'P 1'
#
loop_
_entity.id
_entity.type
_entity.pdbx_description
1 polymer ?
#
loop_
_entity_poly.entity_id
_entity_poly.type
_entity_poly.pdbx_seq_one_letter_code
_entity_poly.pdbx_strand_id
1 'polypeptide(L)'
;TFGDADSAGAIDITVRGDLRAETDAESGIISVLLAGSYGGLGQGPGIRLDVGGTLAISDGSFVVSESYGPGAAGAIQIRADRIEINGQGPATFTGISADNYDAATGPSLTITTDGSLTLRNGGLVGTRNFGPGNGGDLVIHADSLLASGAIDPDSGLGLVTLSLSTETTGGAAGNMVIRTRTLELGDGARISSSTGGFGNAGNVDIQASERVDVVGAASGIFTAASADATGNAGTLTVTTPQLHLRGGVIDSTTVGDGNAGIVTANVGTLHMSAGAQIRSFSGGFDESNNNALVVGTGNAGSVNVVASGAVTIDGSADGRPSGLLAETRGSGAGGDVTLQAWTLGLTNGATISSSSLGDGLAGNIRVHLGDSLDMAGGIIATRAVTSDGGNIEVFAPRLIRLVDSQITTSVESGAGGGGNIAIDPQFVLLQNSQIIANAFGGPGGNIGIVAGQLIADPATVISASSALGIDGAVNIDAPDTDVG
;
A
#
# COMPACT_ATOMS: atom_id res chain seq x y z
N THR A 1 22.07 -15.67 -27.97
CA THR A 1 20.95 -16.50 -28.45
C THR A 1 21.37 -17.95 -28.38
N PHE A 2 20.73 -18.76 -27.54
CA PHE A 2 20.94 -20.21 -27.50
C PHE A 2 19.64 -20.87 -27.97
N GLY A 3 19.73 -21.74 -28.98
CA GLY A 3 18.59 -22.41 -29.60
C GLY A 3 18.32 -23.78 -28.98
N ASP A 4 17.03 -24.04 -28.72
CA ASP A 4 16.26 -25.30 -28.62
C ASP A 4 16.82 -26.61 -28.03
N ALA A 5 18.10 -26.74 -27.65
CA ALA A 5 18.63 -27.99 -27.11
C ALA A 5 19.75 -27.86 -26.06
N ASP A 6 20.29 -26.67 -25.79
CA ASP A 6 21.37 -26.49 -24.82
C ASP A 6 20.84 -26.12 -23.42
N SER A 7 21.44 -26.71 -22.38
CA SER A 7 21.21 -26.30 -20.99
C SER A 7 21.43 -24.80 -20.84
N ALA A 8 20.52 -24.10 -20.16
CA ALA A 8 20.60 -22.66 -19.92
C ALA A 8 22.02 -22.26 -19.47
N GLY A 9 22.74 -21.57 -20.36
CA GLY A 9 24.05 -21.01 -20.03
C GLY A 9 23.94 -19.89 -18.99
N ALA A 10 25.06 -19.37 -18.53
CA ALA A 10 25.07 -18.16 -17.72
C ALA A 10 26.20 -17.23 -18.16
N ILE A 11 25.94 -15.94 -18.11
CA ILE A 11 26.99 -14.92 -18.13
C ILE A 11 27.44 -14.75 -16.69
N ASP A 12 28.55 -15.40 -16.33
CA ASP A 12 29.14 -15.30 -15.00
C ASP A 12 30.28 -14.26 -15.02
N ILE A 13 30.10 -13.15 -14.30
CA ILE A 13 31.09 -12.07 -14.15
C ILE A 13 31.48 -11.98 -12.68
N THR A 14 32.79 -12.03 -12.42
CA THR A 14 33.34 -11.83 -11.06
C THR A 14 34.36 -10.71 -11.08
N VAL A 15 34.13 -9.70 -10.26
CA VAL A 15 35.01 -8.54 -10.09
C VAL A 15 35.42 -8.47 -8.62
N ARG A 16 36.72 -8.33 -8.33
CA ARG A 16 37.21 -8.29 -6.94
C ARG A 16 37.08 -6.92 -6.26
N GLY A 17 36.93 -5.85 -7.04
CA GLY A 17 36.76 -4.49 -6.56
C GLY A 17 35.47 -3.89 -7.13
N ASP A 18 35.50 -2.60 -7.39
CA ASP A 18 34.34 -1.89 -7.93
C ASP A 18 34.11 -2.22 -9.41
N LEU A 19 32.83 -2.28 -9.80
CA LEU A 19 32.39 -2.36 -11.19
C LEU A 19 31.50 -1.15 -11.49
N ARG A 20 31.88 -0.36 -12.49
CA ARG A 20 31.11 0.81 -12.93
C ARG A 20 30.58 0.57 -14.35
N ALA A 21 29.27 0.72 -14.51
CA ALA A 21 28.57 0.76 -15.77
C ALA A 21 28.01 2.17 -15.94
N GLU A 22 28.72 3.00 -16.69
CA GLU A 22 28.35 4.39 -16.96
C GLU A 22 28.41 4.66 -18.46
N THR A 23 27.78 5.76 -18.88
CA THR A 23 27.87 6.22 -20.26
C THR A 23 29.16 7.00 -20.43
N ASP A 24 29.95 6.62 -21.43
CA ASP A 24 31.18 7.32 -21.75
C ASP A 24 30.87 8.75 -22.20
N ALA A 25 31.42 9.74 -21.51
CA ALA A 25 31.06 11.15 -21.68
C ALA A 25 31.52 11.75 -23.03
N GLU A 26 32.53 11.15 -23.68
CA GLU A 26 33.08 11.64 -24.95
C GLU A 26 32.39 11.00 -26.16
N SER A 27 32.10 9.70 -26.07
CA SER A 27 31.53 8.91 -27.17
C SER A 27 30.02 8.71 -27.06
N GLY A 28 29.43 8.93 -25.88
CA GLY A 28 28.03 8.65 -25.59
C GLY A 28 27.70 7.15 -25.55
N ILE A 29 28.71 6.27 -25.50
CA ILE A 29 28.51 4.82 -25.47
C ILE A 29 28.03 4.40 -24.08
N ILE A 30 26.85 3.78 -24.03
CA ILE A 30 26.24 3.23 -22.82
C ILE A 30 26.86 1.87 -22.46
N SER A 31 26.98 1.58 -21.16
CA SER A 31 27.40 0.26 -20.68
C SER A 31 26.21 -0.70 -20.63
N VAL A 32 26.30 -1.80 -21.37
CA VAL A 32 25.20 -2.79 -21.49
C VAL A 32 25.68 -4.19 -21.15
N LEU A 33 25.01 -4.83 -20.18
CA LEU A 33 25.07 -6.27 -19.97
C LEU A 33 23.71 -6.88 -20.33
N LEU A 34 23.66 -7.66 -21.41
CA LEU A 34 22.40 -8.19 -21.96
C LEU A 34 22.43 -9.70 -22.13
N ALA A 35 21.40 -10.37 -21.61
CA ALA A 35 21.11 -11.78 -21.85
C ALA A 35 19.71 -11.93 -22.49
N GLY A 36 19.66 -12.27 -23.78
CA GLY A 36 18.38 -12.36 -24.53
C GLY A 36 18.04 -13.76 -25.03
N SER A 37 16.76 -14.13 -24.93
CA SER A 37 16.15 -15.28 -25.64
C SER A 37 15.21 -14.79 -26.73
N TYR A 38 15.53 -15.08 -28.00
CA TYR A 38 14.75 -14.63 -29.16
C TYR A 38 14.29 -15.84 -29.98
N GLY A 39 13.07 -16.32 -29.70
CA GLY A 39 12.35 -17.28 -30.57
C GLY A 39 12.57 -18.79 -30.31
N GLY A 40 13.39 -19.19 -29.33
CA GLY A 40 13.54 -20.60 -28.94
C GLY A 40 12.51 -21.03 -27.89
N LEU A 41 12.23 -22.34 -27.82
CA LEU A 41 11.47 -22.99 -26.74
C LEU A 41 12.33 -23.22 -25.47
N GLY A 42 13.66 -23.14 -25.60
CA GLY A 42 14.62 -23.34 -24.52
C GLY A 42 14.73 -22.15 -23.55
N GLN A 43 15.30 -22.41 -22.38
CA GLN A 43 15.61 -21.38 -21.38
C GLN A 43 16.80 -20.52 -21.82
N GLY A 44 16.62 -19.21 -21.85
CA GLY A 44 17.68 -18.23 -22.11
C GLY A 44 18.76 -18.24 -21.02
N PRO A 45 19.95 -17.68 -21.31
CA PRO A 45 21.03 -17.67 -20.34
C PRO A 45 20.72 -16.73 -19.18
N GLY A 46 21.14 -17.11 -17.97
CA GLY A 46 21.08 -16.23 -16.79
C GLY A 46 22.24 -15.25 -16.73
N ILE A 47 22.14 -14.26 -15.84
CA ILE A 47 23.23 -13.35 -15.51
C ILE A 47 23.61 -13.58 -14.05
N ARG A 48 24.88 -13.87 -13.78
CA ARG A 48 25.43 -13.85 -12.42
C ARG A 48 26.54 -12.83 -12.34
N LEU A 49 26.37 -11.87 -11.43
CA LEU A 49 27.34 -10.81 -11.21
C LEU A 49 27.77 -10.81 -9.75
N ASP A 50 29.05 -11.05 -9.51
CA ASP A 50 29.65 -11.07 -8.19
C ASP A 50 30.72 -9.98 -8.10
N VAL A 51 30.43 -8.90 -7.39
CA VAL A 51 31.27 -7.70 -7.30
C VAL A 51 31.73 -7.54 -5.85
N GLY A 52 33.02 -7.72 -5.58
CA GLY A 52 33.57 -7.61 -4.23
C GLY A 52 33.62 -6.19 -3.65
N GLY A 53 33.14 -5.19 -4.39
CA GLY A 53 33.04 -3.80 -3.96
C GLY A 53 31.70 -3.18 -4.37
N THR A 54 31.72 -1.96 -4.88
CA THR A 54 30.52 -1.27 -5.35
C THR A 54 30.20 -1.62 -6.80
N LEU A 55 28.96 -2.03 -7.06
CA LEU A 55 28.38 -2.02 -8.40
C LEU A 55 27.66 -0.69 -8.63
N ALA A 56 28.22 0.18 -9.47
CA ALA A 56 27.62 1.45 -9.83
C ALA A 56 27.03 1.38 -11.26
N ILE A 57 25.77 1.76 -11.42
CA ILE A 57 25.07 1.84 -12.72
C ILE A 57 24.50 3.25 -12.87
N SER A 58 24.91 3.97 -13.91
CA SER A 58 24.44 5.34 -14.15
C SER A 58 24.24 5.67 -15.63
N ASP A 59 23.60 6.83 -15.85
CA ASP A 59 23.60 7.54 -17.14
C ASP A 59 22.98 6.76 -18.32
N GLY A 60 21.94 5.97 -18.07
CA GLY A 60 21.29 5.15 -19.09
C GLY A 60 21.93 3.78 -19.30
N SER A 61 22.92 3.41 -18.49
CA SER A 61 23.50 2.07 -18.49
C SER A 61 22.60 1.06 -17.79
N PHE A 62 22.71 -0.21 -18.17
CA PHE A 62 21.83 -1.25 -17.63
C PHE A 62 22.37 -2.68 -17.66
N VAL A 63 21.78 -3.50 -16.78
CA VAL A 63 21.89 -4.97 -16.77
C VAL A 63 20.51 -5.54 -17.04
N VAL A 64 20.34 -6.23 -18.16
CA VAL A 64 19.04 -6.74 -18.59
C VAL A 64 19.11 -8.22 -18.98
N SER A 65 18.12 -8.98 -18.53
CA SER A 65 17.77 -10.30 -19.06
C SER A 65 16.40 -10.19 -19.71
N GLU A 66 16.24 -10.63 -20.96
CA GLU A 66 15.00 -10.44 -21.71
C GLU A 66 14.59 -11.67 -22.52
N SER A 67 13.28 -11.89 -22.64
CA SER A 67 12.70 -12.89 -23.57
C SER A 67 11.71 -12.27 -24.55
N TYR A 68 11.84 -12.62 -25.82
CA TYR A 68 10.94 -12.29 -26.93
C TYR A 68 10.33 -13.55 -27.59
N GLY A 69 10.46 -14.72 -26.96
CA GLY A 69 9.96 -15.98 -27.50
C GLY A 69 9.26 -16.84 -26.44
N PRO A 70 8.75 -18.02 -26.83
CA PRO A 70 8.01 -18.90 -25.93
C PRO A 70 8.87 -19.51 -24.81
N GLY A 71 10.20 -19.51 -24.94
CA GLY A 71 11.15 -19.89 -23.89
C GLY A 71 11.41 -18.76 -22.89
N ALA A 72 11.56 -19.07 -21.61
CA ALA A 72 11.82 -18.05 -20.58
C ALA A 72 13.25 -17.52 -20.63
N ALA A 73 13.45 -16.25 -20.27
CA ALA A 73 14.79 -15.71 -20.08
C ALA A 73 15.41 -16.27 -18.79
N GLY A 74 16.74 -16.24 -18.70
CA GLY A 74 17.43 -16.70 -17.50
C GLY A 74 17.34 -15.67 -16.37
N ALA A 75 17.34 -16.15 -15.13
CA ALA A 75 17.32 -15.29 -13.95
C ALA A 75 18.58 -14.40 -13.84
N ILE A 76 18.44 -13.26 -13.17
CA ILE A 76 19.56 -12.39 -12.80
C ILE A 76 19.85 -12.56 -11.32
N GLN A 77 21.12 -12.81 -10.98
CA GLN A 77 21.61 -12.93 -9.61
C GLN A 77 22.79 -11.98 -9.44
N ILE A 78 22.65 -11.02 -8.52
CA ILE A 78 23.68 -10.01 -8.25
C ILE A 78 24.06 -10.06 -6.79
N ARG A 79 25.37 -10.18 -6.53
CA ARG A 79 25.97 -10.05 -5.21
C ARG A 79 27.00 -8.94 -5.24
N ALA A 80 26.88 -7.97 -4.33
CA ALA A 80 27.86 -6.91 -4.20
C ALA A 80 27.98 -6.40 -2.75
N ASP A 81 29.08 -5.74 -2.38
CA ASP A 81 29.13 -5.07 -1.07
C ASP A 81 28.12 -3.90 -1.04
N ARG A 82 28.06 -3.13 -2.13
CA ARG A 82 27.09 -2.03 -2.32
C ARG A 82 26.62 -1.99 -3.76
N ILE A 83 25.39 -1.54 -3.97
CA ILE A 83 24.84 -1.26 -5.30
C ILE A 83 24.33 0.17 -5.31
N GLU A 84 24.78 0.94 -6.30
CA GLU A 84 24.37 2.32 -6.53
C GLU A 84 23.81 2.44 -7.95
N ILE A 85 22.53 2.74 -8.09
CA ILE A 85 21.88 2.99 -9.38
C ILE A 85 21.42 4.43 -9.39
N ASN A 86 21.94 5.21 -10.33
CA ASN A 86 21.59 6.61 -10.50
C ASN A 86 20.91 6.83 -11.85
N GLY A 87 19.59 6.95 -11.83
CA GLY A 87 18.77 7.15 -13.01
C GLY A 87 18.85 8.57 -13.59
N GLN A 88 18.18 8.73 -14.72
CA GLN A 88 18.05 10.00 -15.46
C GLN A 88 16.56 10.36 -15.63
N GLY A 89 15.72 9.94 -14.68
CA GLY A 89 14.27 10.09 -14.75
C GLY A 89 13.58 9.12 -15.72
N PRO A 90 12.27 9.32 -15.94
CA PRO A 90 11.43 8.35 -16.67
C PRO A 90 11.74 8.25 -18.16
N ALA A 91 12.45 9.24 -18.72
CA ALA A 91 12.77 9.29 -20.15
C ALA A 91 13.91 8.34 -20.55
N THR A 92 14.75 7.89 -19.61
CA THR A 92 15.91 7.05 -19.92
C THR A 92 16.07 5.98 -18.85
N PHE A 93 15.87 4.73 -19.27
CA PHE A 93 16.02 3.59 -18.40
C PHE A 93 17.47 3.47 -17.90
N THR A 94 17.64 3.37 -16.58
CA THR A 94 18.91 3.04 -15.94
C THR A 94 18.63 2.04 -14.84
N GLY A 95 19.38 0.93 -14.82
CA GLY A 95 19.31 -0.03 -13.73
C GLY A 95 19.30 -1.48 -14.17
N ILE A 96 18.56 -2.31 -13.45
CA ILE A 96 18.62 -3.77 -13.57
C ILE A 96 17.21 -4.30 -13.84
N SER A 97 16.99 -4.97 -14.97
CA SER A 97 15.66 -5.48 -15.33
C SER A 97 15.68 -6.91 -15.84
N ALA A 98 14.66 -7.67 -15.46
CA ALA A 98 14.40 -8.99 -15.99
C ALA A 98 13.06 -8.97 -16.72
N ASP A 99 13.09 -8.88 -18.04
CA ASP A 99 11.94 -8.55 -18.88
C ASP A 99 11.42 -9.77 -19.66
N ASN A 100 10.12 -9.85 -19.84
CA ASN A 100 9.47 -10.84 -20.71
C ASN A 100 8.46 -10.17 -21.63
N TYR A 101 8.53 -10.45 -22.92
CA TYR A 101 7.69 -9.85 -23.94
C TYR A 101 6.73 -10.85 -24.62
N ASP A 102 6.78 -12.14 -24.25
CA ASP A 102 5.98 -13.19 -24.91
C ASP A 102 5.37 -14.18 -23.88
N ALA A 103 4.91 -15.35 -24.30
CA ALA A 103 4.12 -16.28 -23.50
C ALA A 103 4.88 -17.01 -22.37
N ALA A 104 6.21 -16.85 -22.28
CA ALA A 104 7.00 -17.47 -21.25
C ALA A 104 6.73 -16.88 -19.85
N THR A 105 7.13 -17.59 -18.80
CA THR A 105 7.20 -16.99 -17.45
C THR A 105 8.41 -16.05 -17.39
N GLY A 106 8.23 -14.89 -16.79
CA GLY A 106 9.25 -13.88 -16.63
C GLY A 106 10.42 -14.36 -15.76
N PRO A 107 11.66 -13.97 -16.10
CA PRO A 107 12.83 -14.27 -15.29
C PRO A 107 12.73 -13.65 -13.89
N SER A 108 13.20 -14.38 -12.88
CA SER A 108 13.33 -13.84 -11.53
C SER A 108 14.61 -13.00 -11.39
N LEU A 109 14.57 -12.06 -10.45
CA LEU A 109 15.70 -11.20 -10.10
C LEU A 109 16.05 -11.38 -8.61
N THR A 110 17.33 -11.59 -8.29
CA THR A 110 17.80 -11.61 -6.92
C THR A 110 18.97 -10.66 -6.73
N ILE A 111 18.84 -9.74 -5.78
CA ILE A 111 19.90 -8.85 -5.32
C ILE A 111 20.27 -9.21 -3.89
N THR A 112 21.55 -9.39 -3.63
CA THR A 112 22.12 -9.52 -2.29
C THR A 112 23.23 -8.51 -2.12
N THR A 113 23.09 -7.61 -1.14
CA THR A 113 24.14 -6.67 -0.76
C THR A 113 24.48 -6.77 0.71
N ASP A 114 25.78 -6.83 1.03
CA ASP A 114 26.23 -6.84 2.43
C ASP A 114 26.08 -5.46 3.10
N GLY A 115 26.07 -4.39 2.29
CA GLY A 115 25.83 -3.02 2.70
C GLY A 115 24.54 -2.45 2.08
N SER A 116 24.68 -1.41 1.27
CA SER A 116 23.54 -0.60 0.80
C SER A 116 23.12 -0.93 -0.64
N LEU A 117 21.80 -0.94 -0.87
CA LEU A 117 21.19 -0.78 -2.20
C LEU A 117 20.60 0.64 -2.30
N THR A 118 21.18 1.47 -3.17
CA THR A 118 20.76 2.86 -3.36
C THR A 118 20.24 3.06 -4.77
N LEU A 119 18.99 3.49 -4.90
CA LEU A 119 18.33 3.82 -6.16
C LEU A 119 18.00 5.32 -6.14
N ARG A 120 18.62 6.11 -7.00
CA ARG A 120 18.42 7.56 -7.06
C ARG A 120 17.91 7.97 -8.41
N ASN A 121 17.24 9.12 -8.44
CA ASN A 121 16.81 9.79 -9.66
C ASN A 121 16.00 8.86 -10.59
N GLY A 122 15.16 7.99 -10.02
CA GLY A 122 14.35 7.04 -10.77
C GLY A 122 15.11 5.81 -11.29
N GLY A 123 16.25 5.45 -10.70
CA GLY A 123 16.91 4.17 -10.97
C GLY A 123 15.99 2.98 -10.66
N LEU A 124 15.94 2.00 -11.56
CA LEU A 124 15.00 0.87 -11.49
C LEU A 124 15.70 -0.47 -11.24
N VAL A 125 15.10 -1.28 -10.37
CA VAL A 125 15.39 -2.71 -10.21
C VAL A 125 14.09 -3.47 -10.32
N GLY A 126 13.96 -4.41 -11.25
CA GLY A 126 12.73 -5.16 -11.31
C GLY A 126 12.67 -6.33 -12.27
N THR A 127 11.55 -7.01 -12.20
CA THR A 127 11.10 -7.95 -13.23
C THR A 127 9.89 -7.29 -13.91
N ARG A 128 9.82 -7.30 -15.24
CA ARG A 128 8.70 -6.70 -15.97
C ARG A 128 8.17 -7.66 -17.00
N ASN A 129 6.86 -7.85 -17.01
CA ASN A 129 6.20 -8.70 -17.97
C ASN A 129 5.30 -7.87 -18.89
N PHE A 130 5.64 -7.85 -20.18
CA PHE A 130 4.89 -7.22 -21.25
C PHE A 130 4.09 -8.24 -22.09
N GLY A 131 4.36 -9.54 -21.89
CA GLY A 131 3.70 -10.64 -22.59
C GLY A 131 2.49 -11.23 -21.84
N PRO A 132 1.78 -12.19 -22.44
CA PRO A 132 0.64 -12.85 -21.81
C PRO A 132 1.02 -13.85 -20.70
N GLY A 133 2.31 -14.17 -20.54
CA GLY A 133 2.80 -15.03 -19.46
C GLY A 133 2.75 -14.37 -18.08
N ASN A 134 3.24 -15.08 -17.06
CA ASN A 134 3.35 -14.54 -15.68
C ASN A 134 4.68 -13.79 -15.51
N GLY A 135 4.73 -12.78 -14.65
CA GLY A 135 5.96 -12.11 -14.22
C GLY A 135 6.85 -12.97 -13.33
N GLY A 136 8.13 -12.63 -13.26
CA GLY A 136 9.10 -13.28 -12.37
C GLY A 136 9.18 -12.62 -11.00
N ASP A 137 9.59 -13.34 -9.97
CA ASP A 137 9.72 -12.77 -8.62
C ASP A 137 10.97 -11.87 -8.46
N LEU A 138 10.89 -10.89 -7.55
CA LEU A 138 12.00 -10.04 -7.13
C LEU A 138 12.35 -10.31 -5.66
N VAL A 139 13.60 -10.64 -5.39
CA VAL A 139 14.10 -10.87 -4.03
C VAL A 139 15.28 -9.95 -3.74
N ILE A 140 15.18 -9.15 -2.69
CA ILE A 140 16.22 -8.20 -2.27
C ILE A 140 16.62 -8.48 -0.82
N HIS A 141 17.92 -8.66 -0.60
CA HIS A 141 18.54 -8.66 0.72
C HIS A 141 19.59 -7.54 0.75
N ALA A 142 19.43 -6.57 1.64
CA ALA A 142 20.38 -5.47 1.84
C ALA A 142 20.50 -5.14 3.33
N ASP A 143 21.56 -4.46 3.78
CA ASP A 143 21.55 -3.83 5.11
C ASP A 143 20.68 -2.57 5.08
N SER A 144 20.83 -1.71 4.07
CA SER A 144 20.01 -0.51 3.92
C SER A 144 19.51 -0.35 2.49
N LEU A 145 18.24 0.00 2.33
CA LEU A 145 17.63 0.32 1.04
C LEU A 145 17.17 1.79 1.04
N LEU A 146 17.69 2.57 0.10
CA LEU A 146 17.24 3.93 -0.17
C LEU A 146 16.76 4.00 -1.61
N ALA A 147 15.53 4.49 -1.82
CA ALA A 147 15.02 4.80 -3.14
C ALA A 147 14.46 6.22 -3.21
N SER A 148 14.91 6.99 -4.19
CA SER A 148 14.37 8.32 -4.50
C SER A 148 13.94 8.37 -5.96
N GLY A 149 12.78 8.99 -6.19
CA GLY A 149 12.35 9.27 -7.55
C GLY A 149 13.20 10.34 -8.23
N ALA A 150 12.91 10.60 -9.49
CA ALA A 150 13.52 11.71 -10.21
C ALA A 150 12.85 13.02 -9.82
N ILE A 151 13.59 14.11 -9.82
CA ILE A 151 13.03 15.45 -9.59
C ILE A 151 12.75 16.08 -10.95
N ASP A 152 11.54 16.59 -11.13
CA ASP A 152 11.19 17.43 -12.27
C ASP A 152 12.04 18.72 -12.21
N PRO A 153 12.88 19.00 -13.22
CA PRO A 153 13.74 20.18 -13.21
C PRO A 153 12.97 21.50 -13.25
N ASP A 154 11.73 21.51 -13.77
CA ASP A 154 10.92 22.72 -13.89
C ASP A 154 10.15 23.01 -12.60
N SER A 155 9.52 21.99 -12.01
CA SER A 155 8.70 22.15 -10.80
C SER A 155 9.43 21.89 -9.48
N GLY A 156 10.59 21.21 -9.52
CA GLY A 156 11.31 20.77 -8.32
C GLY A 156 10.58 19.67 -7.53
N LEU A 157 9.50 19.12 -8.07
CA LEU A 157 8.71 18.05 -7.44
C LEU A 157 9.23 16.67 -7.85
N GLY A 158 9.06 15.68 -6.97
CA GLY A 158 9.36 14.28 -7.29
C GLY A 158 8.42 13.74 -8.36
N LEU A 159 8.99 13.30 -9.48
CA LEU A 159 8.34 12.50 -10.51
C LEU A 159 8.11 11.08 -9.98
N VAL A 160 6.92 10.56 -10.28
CA VAL A 160 6.60 9.16 -10.02
C VAL A 160 7.53 8.27 -10.84
N THR A 161 8.30 7.42 -10.14
CA THR A 161 9.19 6.46 -10.79
C THR A 161 9.13 5.11 -10.08
N LEU A 162 9.21 4.04 -10.86
CA LEU A 162 9.31 2.69 -10.35
C LEU A 162 10.75 2.43 -9.94
N SER A 163 10.98 2.37 -8.62
CA SER A 163 12.30 2.03 -8.09
C SER A 163 12.46 0.52 -7.99
N LEU A 164 11.45 -0.16 -7.43
CA LEU A 164 11.38 -1.62 -7.38
C LEU A 164 10.11 -2.10 -8.08
N SER A 165 10.21 -3.05 -9.01
CA SER A 165 9.05 -3.46 -9.82
C SER A 165 8.97 -4.97 -10.08
N THR A 166 7.76 -5.52 -10.06
CA THR A 166 7.40 -6.85 -10.59
C THR A 166 6.18 -6.79 -11.51
N GLU A 167 6.00 -5.66 -12.20
CA GLU A 167 4.79 -5.32 -12.97
C GLU A 167 4.52 -6.25 -14.16
N THR A 168 3.24 -6.41 -14.50
CA THR A 168 2.76 -7.21 -15.62
C THR A 168 1.69 -6.47 -16.42
N THR A 169 1.67 -6.64 -17.74
CA THR A 169 0.55 -6.21 -18.62
C THR A 169 -0.40 -7.36 -18.97
N GLY A 170 -0.07 -8.60 -18.57
CA GLY A 170 -0.74 -9.83 -19.01
C GLY A 170 -1.10 -10.76 -17.86
N GLY A 171 -0.45 -11.94 -17.79
CA GLY A 171 -0.63 -12.91 -16.73
C GLY A 171 -0.26 -12.38 -15.34
N ALA A 172 -0.20 -13.24 -14.32
CA ALA A 172 -0.03 -12.79 -12.94
C ALA A 172 1.33 -12.09 -12.73
N ALA A 173 1.36 -11.02 -11.92
CA ALA A 173 2.60 -10.32 -11.58
C ALA A 173 3.45 -11.17 -10.63
N GLY A 174 4.76 -10.94 -10.65
CA GLY A 174 5.69 -11.62 -9.75
C GLY A 174 5.58 -11.09 -8.32
N ASN A 175 5.92 -11.90 -7.33
CA ASN A 175 5.97 -11.47 -5.94
C ASN A 175 7.29 -10.76 -5.63
N MET A 176 7.26 -9.91 -4.62
CA MET A 176 8.42 -9.17 -4.14
C MET A 176 8.69 -9.47 -2.67
N VAL A 177 9.95 -9.79 -2.35
CA VAL A 177 10.42 -9.97 -0.98
C VAL A 177 11.61 -9.05 -0.74
N ILE A 178 11.48 -8.17 0.25
CA ILE A 178 12.53 -7.21 0.64
C ILE A 178 12.91 -7.47 2.09
N ARG A 179 14.17 -7.80 2.32
CA ARG A 179 14.76 -7.90 3.65
C ARG A 179 15.85 -6.85 3.82
N THR A 180 15.68 -6.01 4.82
CA THR A 180 16.60 -4.89 5.10
C THR A 180 16.67 -4.58 6.59
N ARG A 181 17.63 -3.76 7.01
CA ARG A 181 17.57 -3.10 8.32
C ARG A 181 16.72 -1.84 8.23
N THR A 182 16.99 -1.00 7.23
CA THR A 182 16.23 0.23 6.98
C THR A 182 15.75 0.31 5.54
N LEU A 183 14.51 0.78 5.34
CA LEU A 183 13.94 1.12 4.04
C LEU A 183 13.50 2.58 4.04
N GLU A 184 13.98 3.38 3.08
CA GLU A 184 13.57 4.76 2.90
C GLU A 184 13.11 4.98 1.45
N LEU A 185 11.86 5.44 1.29
CA LEU A 185 11.27 5.84 0.02
C LEU A 185 10.96 7.34 0.04
N GLY A 186 11.50 8.07 -0.93
CA GLY A 186 11.33 9.51 -1.05
C GLY A 186 11.11 9.97 -2.48
N ASP A 187 10.72 11.23 -2.63
CA ASP A 187 10.77 11.95 -3.92
C ASP A 187 10.03 11.25 -5.09
N GLY A 188 8.93 10.54 -4.83
CA GLY A 188 8.16 9.85 -5.87
C GLY A 188 8.61 8.42 -6.17
N ALA A 189 9.50 7.85 -5.35
CA ALA A 189 9.92 6.45 -5.45
C ALA A 189 8.76 5.49 -5.15
N ARG A 190 8.56 4.50 -6.04
CA ARG A 190 7.55 3.45 -5.86
C ARG A 190 8.16 2.05 -5.82
N ILE A 191 7.64 1.24 -4.90
CA ILE A 191 7.75 -0.22 -4.91
C ILE A 191 6.43 -0.76 -5.45
N SER A 192 6.43 -1.47 -6.57
CA SER A 192 5.20 -1.87 -7.27
C SER A 192 5.24 -3.34 -7.68
N SER A 193 4.15 -4.05 -7.43
CA SER A 193 3.91 -5.41 -7.90
C SER A 193 2.55 -5.51 -8.60
N SER A 194 2.32 -4.57 -9.51
CA SER A 194 0.99 -4.29 -10.07
C SER A 194 0.69 -5.06 -11.37
N THR A 195 -0.59 -5.20 -11.71
CA THR A 195 -1.07 -5.82 -12.95
C THR A 195 -1.90 -4.86 -13.78
N GLY A 196 -1.64 -4.85 -15.09
CA GLY A 196 -2.47 -4.21 -16.10
C GLY A 196 -3.34 -5.18 -16.88
N GLY A 197 -3.27 -6.48 -16.59
CA GLY A 197 -3.85 -7.54 -17.40
C GLY A 197 -4.89 -8.40 -16.68
N PHE A 198 -5.14 -9.59 -17.25
CA PHE A 198 -6.12 -10.55 -16.72
C PHE A 198 -5.60 -11.34 -15.51
N GLY A 199 -4.29 -11.34 -15.26
CA GLY A 199 -3.68 -11.96 -14.09
C GLY A 199 -3.72 -11.06 -12.86
N ASN A 200 -3.63 -11.66 -11.67
CA ASN A 200 -3.57 -10.93 -10.39
C ASN A 200 -2.25 -10.16 -10.23
N ALA A 201 -2.28 -9.07 -9.48
CA ALA A 201 -1.08 -8.43 -8.96
C ALA A 201 -0.33 -9.38 -8.01
N GLY A 202 0.99 -9.22 -7.95
CA GLY A 202 1.84 -10.02 -7.06
C GLY A 202 1.81 -9.49 -5.62
N ASN A 203 2.26 -10.32 -4.68
CA ASN A 203 2.34 -9.94 -3.28
C ASN A 203 3.67 -9.23 -2.97
N VAL A 204 3.64 -8.30 -2.02
CA VAL A 204 4.83 -7.60 -1.53
C VAL A 204 5.01 -7.90 -0.04
N ASP A 205 6.15 -8.48 0.33
CA ASP A 205 6.57 -8.73 1.71
C ASP A 205 7.83 -7.93 2.04
N ILE A 206 7.70 -6.96 2.96
CA ILE A 206 8.78 -6.10 3.41
C ILE A 206 9.08 -6.41 4.88
N GLN A 207 10.31 -6.82 5.15
CA GLN A 207 10.82 -7.09 6.48
C GLN A 207 12.01 -6.16 6.74
N ALA A 208 11.80 -5.11 7.53
CA ALA A 208 12.85 -4.21 7.99
C ALA A 208 13.11 -4.47 9.47
N SER A 209 14.37 -4.69 9.86
CA SER A 209 14.70 -4.98 11.26
C SER A 209 14.77 -3.75 12.16
N GLU A 210 14.72 -2.53 11.60
CA GLU A 210 14.78 -1.28 12.35
C GLU A 210 13.64 -0.32 12.00
N ARG A 211 13.55 0.14 10.74
CA ARG A 211 12.52 1.10 10.32
C ARG A 211 12.17 1.07 8.84
N VAL A 212 10.97 1.52 8.53
CA VAL A 212 10.50 1.85 7.18
C VAL A 212 9.99 3.29 7.18
N ASP A 213 10.52 4.12 6.29
CA ASP A 213 10.13 5.51 6.07
C ASP A 213 9.59 5.67 4.64
N VAL A 214 8.36 6.19 4.50
CA VAL A 214 7.78 6.54 3.20
C VAL A 214 7.35 8.00 3.22
N VAL A 215 8.05 8.82 2.43
CA VAL A 215 7.95 10.27 2.46
C VAL A 215 7.52 10.81 1.10
N GLY A 216 6.53 11.70 1.11
CA GLY A 216 6.01 12.39 -0.06
C GLY A 216 4.79 11.70 -0.68
N ALA A 217 3.84 12.51 -1.17
CA ALA A 217 2.55 12.04 -1.66
C ALA A 217 2.61 11.16 -2.92
N ALA A 218 3.71 11.22 -3.67
CA ALA A 218 3.95 10.43 -4.85
C ALA A 218 4.67 9.09 -4.56
N SER A 219 5.26 8.96 -3.36
CA SER A 219 6.02 7.79 -2.93
C SER A 219 5.12 6.75 -2.30
N GLY A 220 5.42 5.47 -2.50
CA GLY A 220 4.62 4.42 -1.89
C GLY A 220 4.96 2.99 -2.26
N ILE A 221 4.19 2.07 -1.69
CA ILE A 221 4.28 0.63 -1.91
C ILE A 221 2.92 0.16 -2.44
N PHE A 222 2.92 -0.54 -3.57
CA PHE A 222 1.71 -0.82 -4.36
C PHE A 222 1.63 -2.29 -4.77
N THR A 223 0.45 -2.90 -4.59
CA THR A 223 0.06 -4.20 -5.14
C THR A 223 -1.22 -4.08 -5.94
N ALA A 224 -1.22 -3.23 -6.97
CA ALA A 224 -2.45 -2.73 -7.59
C ALA A 224 -2.89 -3.47 -8.86
N ALA A 225 -4.18 -3.45 -9.16
CA ALA A 225 -4.73 -3.85 -10.47
C ALA A 225 -5.32 -2.63 -11.19
N SER A 226 -4.92 -2.41 -12.44
CA SER A 226 -5.30 -1.23 -13.23
C SER A 226 -6.79 -1.23 -13.63
N ALA A 227 -7.24 -0.16 -14.30
CA ALA A 227 -8.63 0.01 -14.72
C ALA A 227 -9.11 -1.08 -15.70
N ASP A 228 -8.24 -1.51 -16.61
CA ASP A 228 -8.54 -2.55 -17.60
C ASP A 228 -8.25 -3.97 -17.09
N ALA A 229 -7.68 -4.09 -15.89
CA ALA A 229 -7.34 -5.36 -15.30
C ALA A 229 -8.60 -6.08 -14.76
N THR A 230 -8.71 -7.38 -15.06
CA THR A 230 -9.71 -8.27 -14.45
C THR A 230 -9.14 -9.09 -13.30
N GLY A 231 -7.82 -9.02 -13.07
CA GLY A 231 -7.15 -9.65 -11.94
C GLY A 231 -7.38 -8.89 -10.64
N ASN A 232 -7.20 -9.58 -9.52
CA ASN A 232 -7.25 -8.97 -8.19
C ASN A 232 -5.93 -8.27 -7.84
N ALA A 233 -5.99 -7.28 -6.97
CA ALA A 233 -4.83 -6.73 -6.29
C ALA A 233 -4.17 -7.79 -5.38
N GLY A 234 -2.85 -7.67 -5.19
CA GLY A 234 -2.04 -8.60 -4.40
C GLY A 234 -2.03 -8.22 -2.93
N THR A 235 -1.52 -9.08 -2.05
CA THR A 235 -1.38 -8.74 -0.62
C THR A 235 -0.09 -7.97 -0.34
N LEU A 236 -0.14 -7.04 0.60
CA LEU A 236 0.99 -6.20 0.98
C LEU A 236 1.23 -6.33 2.48
N THR A 237 2.39 -6.85 2.87
CA THR A 237 2.79 -6.98 4.28
C THR A 237 4.04 -6.15 4.55
N VAL A 238 3.99 -5.31 5.60
CA VAL A 238 5.14 -4.58 6.12
C VAL A 238 5.36 -4.98 7.57
N THR A 239 6.56 -5.49 7.88
CA THR A 239 6.99 -5.87 9.23
C THR A 239 8.22 -5.06 9.62
N THR A 240 8.10 -4.23 10.67
CA THR A 240 9.19 -3.36 11.13
C THR A 240 8.97 -2.82 12.53
N PRO A 241 10.00 -2.65 13.39
CA PRO A 241 9.81 -1.97 14.68
C PRO A 241 9.21 -0.56 14.54
N GLN A 242 9.58 0.19 13.51
CA GLN A 242 9.08 1.56 13.28
C GLN A 242 8.60 1.73 11.85
N LEU A 243 7.35 2.19 11.70
CA LEU A 243 6.79 2.59 10.41
C LEU A 243 6.40 4.07 10.47
N HIS A 244 7.03 4.87 9.62
CA HIS A 244 6.77 6.30 9.47
C HIS A 244 6.27 6.60 8.07
N LEU A 245 5.06 7.16 7.99
CA LEU A 245 4.47 7.63 6.75
C LEU A 245 4.26 9.14 6.85
N ARG A 246 4.92 9.90 5.98
CA ARG A 246 4.74 11.36 5.88
C ARG A 246 4.29 11.71 4.47
N GLY A 247 2.98 11.76 4.27
CA GLY A 247 2.34 11.85 2.96
C GLY A 247 2.45 10.59 2.10
N GLY A 248 3.32 9.64 2.43
CA GLY A 248 3.47 8.38 1.71
C GLY A 248 2.25 7.48 1.75
N VAL A 249 2.18 6.54 0.80
CA VAL A 249 1.02 5.65 0.63
C VAL A 249 1.46 4.17 0.63
N ILE A 250 0.71 3.33 1.34
CA ILE A 250 0.76 1.87 1.23
C ILE A 250 -0.60 1.41 0.68
N ASP A 251 -0.60 0.73 -0.45
CA ASP A 251 -1.77 0.61 -1.31
C ASP A 251 -1.92 -0.79 -1.92
N SER A 252 -3.11 -1.35 -1.81
CA SER A 252 -3.50 -2.61 -2.44
C SER A 252 -4.81 -2.50 -3.23
N THR A 253 -4.92 -1.48 -4.08
CA THR A 253 -6.14 -1.10 -4.80
C THR A 253 -6.35 -1.87 -6.10
N THR A 254 -7.62 -2.15 -6.42
CA THR A 254 -8.04 -2.51 -7.78
C THR A 254 -8.92 -1.40 -8.35
N VAL A 255 -8.57 -0.88 -9.52
CA VAL A 255 -9.39 0.14 -10.22
C VAL A 255 -10.46 -0.51 -11.08
N GLY A 256 -10.16 -1.64 -11.73
CA GLY A 256 -11.07 -2.42 -12.57
C GLY A 256 -12.04 -3.31 -11.78
N ASP A 257 -12.38 -4.46 -12.35
CA ASP A 257 -13.41 -5.37 -11.81
C ASP A 257 -12.90 -6.36 -10.75
N GLY A 258 -11.59 -6.51 -10.61
CA GLY A 258 -11.01 -7.39 -9.60
C GLY A 258 -11.24 -6.91 -8.16
N ASN A 259 -11.11 -7.81 -7.20
CA ASN A 259 -11.14 -7.44 -5.78
C ASN A 259 -9.84 -6.73 -5.39
N ALA A 260 -9.93 -5.80 -4.46
CA ALA A 260 -8.77 -5.20 -3.83
C ALA A 260 -8.12 -6.20 -2.84
N GLY A 261 -6.84 -6.00 -2.54
CA GLY A 261 -6.05 -6.92 -1.74
C GLY A 261 -5.98 -6.52 -0.27
N ILE A 262 -5.27 -7.32 0.52
CA ILE A 262 -5.12 -7.09 1.96
C ILE A 262 -3.82 -6.35 2.23
N VAL A 263 -3.89 -5.29 3.04
CA VAL A 263 -2.72 -4.59 3.58
C VAL A 263 -2.53 -4.94 5.05
N THR A 264 -1.36 -5.44 5.42
CA THR A 264 -1.01 -5.78 6.80
C THR A 264 0.26 -5.04 7.24
N ALA A 265 0.18 -4.31 8.35
CA ALA A 265 1.33 -3.67 8.99
C ALA A 265 1.55 -4.25 10.39
N ASN A 266 2.64 -5.01 10.55
CA ASN A 266 3.08 -5.56 11.84
C ASN A 266 4.23 -4.71 12.38
N VAL A 267 3.95 -3.85 13.36
CA VAL A 267 4.89 -2.81 13.78
C VAL A 267 5.10 -2.71 15.28
N GLY A 268 6.19 -2.07 15.69
CA GLY A 268 6.33 -1.60 17.07
C GLY A 268 5.51 -0.33 17.27
N THR A 269 5.78 0.69 16.46
CA THR A 269 5.05 1.97 16.45
C THR A 269 4.70 2.41 15.04
N LEU A 270 3.54 3.03 14.87
CA LEU A 270 3.09 3.64 13.62
C LEU A 270 2.92 5.15 13.80
N HIS A 271 3.56 5.93 12.92
CA HIS A 271 3.34 7.37 12.82
C HIS A 271 2.91 7.72 11.40
N MET A 272 1.76 8.37 11.26
CA MET A 272 1.20 8.81 9.99
C MET A 272 0.90 10.30 10.06
N SER A 273 1.41 11.06 9.10
CA SER A 273 1.17 12.51 9.03
C SER A 273 1.10 13.01 7.58
N ALA A 274 0.67 14.27 7.41
CA ALA A 274 0.70 14.98 6.13
C ALA A 274 -0.03 14.24 4.99
N GLY A 275 -1.21 13.67 5.26
CA GLY A 275 -2.03 12.96 4.26
C GLY A 275 -1.52 11.56 3.92
N ALA A 276 -0.80 10.93 4.85
CA ALA A 276 -0.30 9.56 4.70
C ALA A 276 -1.43 8.52 4.76
N GLN A 277 -1.42 7.51 3.88
CA GLN A 277 -2.51 6.52 3.82
C GLN A 277 -2.01 5.08 3.82
N ILE A 278 -2.70 4.21 4.55
CA ILE A 278 -2.66 2.76 4.37
C ILE A 278 -4.04 2.35 3.89
N ARG A 279 -4.13 1.82 2.66
CA ARG A 279 -5.44 1.68 2.02
C ARG A 279 -5.60 0.46 1.10
N SER A 280 -6.85 0.04 0.98
CA SER A 280 -7.30 -1.02 0.08
C SER A 280 -8.62 -0.60 -0.56
N PHE A 281 -8.58 -0.18 -1.83
CA PHE A 281 -9.75 0.32 -2.54
C PHE A 281 -10.18 -0.56 -3.70
N SER A 282 -11.48 -0.64 -3.93
CA SER A 282 -12.07 -1.18 -5.16
C SER A 282 -12.80 -0.09 -5.92
N GLY A 283 -12.45 0.08 -7.20
CA GLY A 283 -12.80 1.23 -8.01
C GLY A 283 -11.90 2.44 -7.71
N GLY A 284 -11.70 3.29 -8.71
CA GLY A 284 -10.75 4.38 -8.65
C GLY A 284 -10.87 5.34 -9.82
N PHE A 285 -9.79 6.07 -10.07
CA PHE A 285 -9.67 6.91 -11.24
C PHE A 285 -8.64 6.27 -12.16
N ASP A 286 -9.01 6.13 -13.43
CA ASP A 286 -8.09 5.67 -14.46
C ASP A 286 -7.19 6.84 -14.88
N GLU A 287 -5.98 6.89 -14.33
CA GLU A 287 -4.97 7.89 -14.66
C GLU A 287 -4.59 7.88 -16.15
N SER A 288 -4.75 6.73 -16.84
CA SER A 288 -4.45 6.60 -18.25
C SER A 288 -5.54 7.18 -19.15
N ASN A 289 -6.77 7.31 -18.63
CA ASN A 289 -7.95 7.76 -19.37
C ASN A 289 -8.54 9.04 -18.78
N ASN A 290 -7.77 10.13 -18.82
CA ASN A 290 -8.18 11.47 -18.39
C ASN A 290 -8.80 11.49 -16.97
N ASN A 291 -8.27 10.66 -16.07
CA ASN A 291 -8.73 10.52 -14.69
C ASN A 291 -10.23 10.19 -14.61
N ALA A 292 -10.74 9.36 -15.53
CA ALA A 292 -12.11 8.91 -15.55
C ALA A 292 -12.42 8.05 -14.32
N LEU A 293 -13.58 8.26 -13.70
CA LEU A 293 -14.05 7.43 -12.59
C LEU A 293 -14.40 6.03 -13.10
N VAL A 294 -13.77 5.01 -12.53
CA VAL A 294 -14.06 3.59 -12.74
C VAL A 294 -14.56 3.04 -11.42
N VAL A 295 -15.82 2.62 -11.36
CA VAL A 295 -16.43 2.17 -10.10
C VAL A 295 -16.09 0.71 -9.77
N GLY A 296 -15.73 -0.10 -10.78
CA GLY A 296 -15.43 -1.53 -10.61
C GLY A 296 -16.61 -2.34 -10.07
N THR A 297 -16.48 -3.65 -10.07
CA THR A 297 -17.45 -4.58 -9.44
C THR A 297 -16.87 -5.39 -8.28
N GLY A 298 -15.55 -5.35 -8.09
CA GLY A 298 -14.85 -6.08 -7.04
C GLY A 298 -15.11 -5.54 -5.64
N ASN A 299 -14.87 -6.38 -4.63
CA ASN A 299 -14.91 -5.97 -3.23
C ASN A 299 -13.60 -5.27 -2.83
N ALA A 300 -13.67 -4.33 -1.90
CA ALA A 300 -12.47 -3.84 -1.23
C ALA A 300 -11.92 -4.92 -0.29
N GLY A 301 -10.60 -4.98 -0.17
CA GLY A 301 -9.90 -5.83 0.77
C GLY A 301 -9.69 -5.12 2.11
N SER A 302 -9.05 -5.81 3.05
CA SER A 302 -8.92 -5.32 4.42
C SER A 302 -7.63 -4.55 4.68
N VAL A 303 -7.67 -3.62 5.64
CA VAL A 303 -6.49 -2.98 6.22
C VAL A 303 -6.31 -3.47 7.66
N ASN A 304 -5.19 -4.13 7.94
CA ASN A 304 -4.90 -4.72 9.24
C ASN A 304 -3.61 -4.10 9.81
N VAL A 305 -3.70 -3.44 10.95
CA VAL A 305 -2.55 -2.87 11.65
C VAL A 305 -2.42 -3.52 13.01
N VAL A 306 -1.27 -4.14 13.26
CA VAL A 306 -0.91 -4.73 14.55
C VAL A 306 0.34 -4.03 15.06
N ALA A 307 0.16 -3.12 16.01
CA ALA A 307 1.22 -2.39 16.68
C ALA A 307 1.42 -2.92 18.11
N SER A 308 2.65 -3.22 18.51
CA SER A 308 2.93 -3.57 19.92
C SER A 308 2.96 -2.37 20.86
N GLY A 309 3.10 -1.16 20.30
CA GLY A 309 3.14 0.11 21.01
C GLY A 309 2.11 1.12 20.50
N ALA A 310 2.52 2.38 20.41
CA ALA A 310 1.63 3.48 20.06
C ALA A 310 1.39 3.61 18.54
N VAL A 311 0.17 3.97 18.20
CA VAL A 311 -0.25 4.40 16.86
C VAL A 311 -0.67 5.86 16.92
N THR A 312 -0.10 6.68 16.06
CA THR A 312 -0.42 8.12 15.94
C THR A 312 -0.72 8.45 14.49
N ILE A 313 -1.91 8.97 14.23
CA ILE A 313 -2.35 9.38 12.90
C ILE A 313 -2.81 10.84 12.99
N ASP A 314 -2.14 11.70 12.25
CA ASP A 314 -2.30 13.15 12.36
C ASP A 314 -2.55 13.82 11.01
N GLY A 315 -3.50 14.73 10.99
CA GLY A 315 -3.64 15.71 9.94
C GLY A 315 -4.31 15.21 8.66
N SER A 316 -4.40 16.14 7.72
CA SER A 316 -4.76 15.92 6.33
C SER A 316 -3.87 16.82 5.47
N ALA A 317 -3.66 16.47 4.20
CA ALA A 317 -2.92 17.28 3.24
C ALA A 317 -3.62 17.22 1.88
N ASP A 318 -3.80 18.37 1.22
CA ASP A 318 -4.40 18.47 -0.13
C ASP A 318 -5.76 17.77 -0.27
N GLY A 319 -6.60 17.88 0.77
CA GLY A 319 -7.91 17.21 0.81
C GLY A 319 -7.85 15.70 1.09
N ARG A 320 -6.66 15.16 1.32
CA ARG A 320 -6.42 13.75 1.66
C ARG A 320 -6.18 13.59 3.16
N PRO A 321 -7.03 12.86 3.90
CA PRO A 321 -6.78 12.58 5.31
C PRO A 321 -5.60 11.63 5.48
N SER A 322 -4.83 11.83 6.56
CA SER A 322 -3.97 10.76 7.05
C SER A 322 -4.86 9.65 7.62
N GLY A 323 -4.65 8.38 7.27
CA GLY A 323 -5.61 7.37 7.70
C GLY A 323 -5.44 5.93 7.24
N LEU A 324 -6.23 5.07 7.88
CA LEU A 324 -6.44 3.66 7.51
C LEU A 324 -7.76 3.55 6.76
N LEU A 325 -7.74 3.17 5.49
CA LEU A 325 -8.90 3.35 4.61
C LEU A 325 -9.19 2.08 3.80
N ALA A 326 -10.40 1.55 3.93
CA ALA A 326 -10.94 0.55 3.02
C ALA A 326 -12.20 1.13 2.35
N GLU A 327 -12.27 1.07 1.02
CA GLU A 327 -13.36 1.72 0.28
C GLU A 327 -13.71 0.98 -1.01
N THR A 328 -15.00 0.78 -1.25
CA THR A 328 -15.50 0.34 -2.56
C THR A 328 -16.33 1.45 -3.20
N ARG A 329 -16.14 1.70 -4.49
CA ARG A 329 -16.93 2.68 -5.25
C ARG A 329 -18.07 2.07 -6.07
N GLY A 330 -17.97 0.78 -6.38
CA GLY A 330 -18.92 0.05 -7.19
C GLY A 330 -19.89 -0.81 -6.38
N SER A 331 -20.35 -1.90 -7.01
CA SER A 331 -21.32 -2.82 -6.41
C SER A 331 -20.72 -3.80 -5.39
N GLY A 332 -19.40 -3.89 -5.29
CA GLY A 332 -18.73 -4.76 -4.32
C GLY A 332 -18.86 -4.24 -2.88
N ALA A 333 -18.73 -5.14 -1.91
CA ALA A 333 -18.73 -4.77 -0.50
C ALA A 333 -17.47 -3.95 -0.14
N GLY A 334 -17.61 -3.03 0.82
CA GLY A 334 -16.51 -2.33 1.48
C GLY A 334 -15.65 -3.30 2.30
N GLY A 335 -14.38 -2.95 2.47
CA GLY A 335 -13.41 -3.78 3.17
C GLY A 335 -13.34 -3.45 4.67
N ASP A 336 -12.95 -4.42 5.49
CA ASP A 336 -12.80 -4.20 6.93
C ASP A 336 -11.49 -3.46 7.28
N VAL A 337 -11.51 -2.67 8.35
CA VAL A 337 -10.31 -2.09 8.97
C VAL A 337 -10.15 -2.63 10.38
N THR A 338 -8.99 -3.23 10.66
CA THR A 338 -8.65 -3.71 12.01
C THR A 338 -7.37 -3.04 12.51
N LEU A 339 -7.40 -2.60 13.76
CA LEU A 339 -6.29 -1.94 14.43
C LEU A 339 -6.13 -2.52 15.84
N GLN A 340 -4.94 -3.06 16.10
CA GLN A 340 -4.50 -3.48 17.43
C GLN A 340 -3.30 -2.63 17.84
N ALA A 341 -3.35 -2.00 19.01
CA ALA A 341 -2.26 -1.15 19.51
C ALA A 341 -2.26 -1.06 21.04
N TRP A 342 -1.21 -0.51 21.64
CA TRP A 342 -1.28 -0.14 23.06
C TRP A 342 -2.13 1.12 23.26
N THR A 343 -1.87 2.16 22.47
CA THR A 343 -2.60 3.43 22.46
C THR A 343 -2.84 3.92 21.04
N LEU A 344 -3.96 4.58 20.81
CA LEU A 344 -4.25 5.27 19.54
C LEU A 344 -4.46 6.76 19.79
N GLY A 345 -3.71 7.60 19.07
CA GLY A 345 -3.97 9.02 18.90
C GLY A 345 -4.45 9.33 17.48
N LEU A 346 -5.60 9.98 17.34
CA LEU A 346 -6.19 10.37 16.05
C LEU A 346 -6.54 11.86 16.06
N THR A 347 -5.78 12.68 15.33
CA THR A 347 -5.84 14.14 15.46
C THR A 347 -5.97 14.88 14.14
N ASN A 348 -6.52 16.10 14.19
CA ASN A 348 -6.47 17.09 13.11
C ASN A 348 -7.06 16.63 11.76
N GLY A 349 -8.20 15.94 11.78
CA GLY A 349 -8.88 15.45 10.57
C GLY A 349 -8.35 14.11 10.05
N ALA A 350 -7.54 13.42 10.84
CA ALA A 350 -7.14 12.05 10.55
C ALA A 350 -8.33 11.08 10.63
N THR A 351 -8.32 10.05 9.78
CA THR A 351 -9.49 9.20 9.51
C THR A 351 -9.16 7.70 9.56
N ILE A 352 -10.01 6.92 10.21
CA ILE A 352 -10.10 5.46 10.03
C ILE A 352 -11.45 5.19 9.38
N SER A 353 -11.48 4.61 8.19
CA SER A 353 -12.74 4.41 7.47
C SER A 353 -12.87 3.08 6.77
N SER A 354 -14.10 2.56 6.76
CA SER A 354 -14.51 1.40 5.98
C SER A 354 -15.83 1.72 5.28
N SER A 355 -15.72 2.06 3.99
CA SER A 355 -16.82 2.68 3.23
C SER A 355 -17.23 1.87 2.00
N SER A 356 -18.50 2.01 1.64
CA SER A 356 -19.05 1.64 0.34
C SER A 356 -19.77 2.86 -0.24
N LEU A 357 -19.19 3.42 -1.30
CA LEU A 357 -19.72 4.56 -2.05
C LEU A 357 -20.63 4.15 -3.20
N GLY A 358 -20.80 2.85 -3.42
CA GLY A 358 -21.76 2.28 -4.38
C GLY A 358 -22.86 1.48 -3.67
N ASP A 359 -23.28 0.38 -4.28
CA ASP A 359 -24.43 -0.42 -3.83
C ASP A 359 -24.06 -1.55 -2.86
N GLY A 360 -22.78 -1.86 -2.67
CA GLY A 360 -22.33 -2.90 -1.75
C GLY A 360 -22.45 -2.49 -0.29
N LEU A 361 -22.44 -3.46 0.63
CA LEU A 361 -22.43 -3.22 2.09
C LEU A 361 -21.17 -2.49 2.53
N ALA A 362 -21.24 -1.60 3.53
CA ALA A 362 -20.02 -1.09 4.16
C ALA A 362 -19.33 -2.19 4.99
N GLY A 363 -18.00 -2.15 5.07
CA GLY A 363 -17.24 -3.04 5.94
C GLY A 363 -17.29 -2.60 7.41
N ASN A 364 -16.59 -3.32 8.27
CA ASN A 364 -16.51 -3.06 9.71
C ASN A 364 -15.18 -2.44 10.12
N ILE A 365 -15.19 -1.72 11.24
CA ILE A 365 -13.99 -1.22 11.89
C ILE A 365 -13.88 -1.86 13.27
N ARG A 366 -12.71 -2.42 13.58
CA ARG A 366 -12.38 -2.91 14.92
C ARG A 366 -11.10 -2.26 15.42
N VAL A 367 -11.20 -1.49 16.50
CA VAL A 367 -10.09 -0.88 17.21
C VAL A 367 -9.96 -1.53 18.59
N HIS A 368 -8.86 -2.24 18.80
CA HIS A 368 -8.58 -2.95 20.06
C HIS A 368 -7.29 -2.42 20.68
N LEU A 369 -7.42 -1.74 21.82
CA LEU A 369 -6.32 -1.05 22.48
C LEU A 369 -5.96 -1.71 23.82
N GLY A 370 -4.68 -1.67 24.16
CA GLY A 370 -4.18 -2.11 25.47
C GLY A 370 -4.40 -1.09 26.59
N ASP A 371 -4.61 0.19 26.27
CA ASP A 371 -4.75 1.27 27.26
C ASP A 371 -5.83 2.30 26.89
N SER A 372 -5.58 3.18 25.92
CA SER A 372 -6.47 4.31 25.65
C SER A 372 -6.55 4.78 24.20
N LEU A 373 -7.72 5.33 23.87
CA LEU A 373 -8.00 6.11 22.66
C LEU A 373 -8.06 7.60 23.00
N ASP A 374 -7.30 8.40 22.25
CA ASP A 374 -7.38 9.87 22.30
C ASP A 374 -7.67 10.43 20.90
N MET A 375 -8.82 11.10 20.74
CA MET A 375 -9.25 11.73 19.50
C MET A 375 -9.44 13.24 19.70
N ALA A 376 -8.81 14.04 18.83
CA ALA A 376 -8.97 15.49 18.79
C ALA A 376 -9.15 15.96 17.34
N GLY A 377 -10.40 16.17 16.91
CA GLY A 377 -10.72 16.37 15.50
C GLY A 377 -10.57 15.10 14.65
N GLY A 378 -10.59 13.91 15.24
CA GLY A 378 -10.42 12.63 14.55
C GLY A 378 -11.75 12.00 14.11
N ILE A 379 -11.70 11.13 13.09
CA ILE A 379 -12.89 10.48 12.52
C ILE A 379 -12.69 8.96 12.45
N ILE A 380 -13.58 8.18 13.05
CA ILE A 380 -13.72 6.74 12.82
C ILE A 380 -15.10 6.51 12.20
N ALA A 381 -15.16 6.07 10.95
CA ALA A 381 -16.42 6.04 10.23
C ALA A 381 -16.61 4.82 9.31
N THR A 382 -17.79 4.21 9.38
CA THR A 382 -18.30 3.34 8.32
C THR A 382 -19.43 4.04 7.59
N ARG A 383 -19.49 3.88 6.26
CA ARG A 383 -20.46 4.59 5.42
C ARG A 383 -20.94 3.70 4.29
N ALA A 384 -22.25 3.63 4.11
CA ALA A 384 -22.89 3.07 2.93
C ALA A 384 -23.79 4.10 2.26
N VAL A 385 -23.92 4.04 0.93
CA VAL A 385 -24.83 4.94 0.21
C VAL A 385 -26.25 4.41 0.20
N THR A 386 -26.46 3.14 -0.15
CA THR A 386 -27.80 2.55 -0.31
C THR A 386 -28.05 1.29 0.54
N SER A 387 -26.97 0.73 1.11
CA SER A 387 -26.92 -0.57 1.79
C SER A 387 -26.61 -0.40 3.28
N ASP A 388 -26.32 -1.48 4.02
CA ASP A 388 -26.08 -1.41 5.47
C ASP A 388 -24.74 -0.73 5.81
N GLY A 389 -24.78 0.14 6.84
CA GLY A 389 -23.72 1.07 7.22
C GLY A 389 -22.50 0.50 7.95
N GLY A 390 -22.33 -0.82 8.05
CA GLY A 390 -21.18 -1.46 8.72
C GLY A 390 -21.19 -1.31 10.24
N ASN A 391 -20.31 -2.03 10.97
CA ASN A 391 -20.21 -1.93 12.43
C ASN A 391 -18.86 -1.36 12.87
N ILE A 392 -18.87 -0.65 14.00
CA ILE A 392 -17.67 -0.15 14.67
C ILE A 392 -17.59 -0.73 16.07
N GLU A 393 -16.44 -1.33 16.40
CA GLU A 393 -16.11 -1.79 17.74
C GLU A 393 -14.83 -1.08 18.22
N VAL A 394 -14.92 -0.41 19.37
CA VAL A 394 -13.79 0.27 20.01
C VAL A 394 -13.63 -0.23 21.44
N PHE A 395 -12.59 -1.01 21.68
CA PHE A 395 -12.20 -1.47 23.00
C PHE A 395 -10.95 -0.73 23.46
N ALA A 396 -11.01 -0.08 24.62
CA ALA A 396 -9.86 0.55 25.25
C ALA A 396 -10.04 0.49 26.77
N PRO A 397 -9.29 -0.35 27.50
CA PRO A 397 -9.64 -0.70 28.86
C PRO A 397 -9.62 0.50 29.81
N ARG A 398 -8.75 1.50 29.60
CA ARG A 398 -8.64 2.64 30.52
C ARG A 398 -9.51 3.82 30.11
N LEU A 399 -9.28 4.41 28.94
CA LEU A 399 -9.86 5.71 28.59
C LEU A 399 -10.19 5.81 27.11
N ILE A 400 -11.36 6.36 26.82
CA ILE A 400 -11.71 6.92 25.50
C ILE A 400 -12.00 8.41 25.69
N ARG A 401 -11.15 9.26 25.10
CA ARG A 401 -11.34 10.72 25.08
C ARG A 401 -11.64 11.18 23.66
N LEU A 402 -12.79 11.82 23.47
CA LEU A 402 -13.21 12.43 22.21
C LEU A 402 -13.38 13.94 22.40
N VAL A 403 -12.62 14.73 21.65
CA VAL A 403 -12.75 16.19 21.58
C VAL A 403 -12.95 16.59 20.13
N ASP A 404 -14.03 17.30 19.80
CA ASP A 404 -14.37 17.69 18.43
C ASP A 404 -14.32 16.53 17.42
N SER A 405 -14.65 15.31 17.88
CA SER A 405 -14.35 14.06 17.16
C SER A 405 -15.61 13.26 16.83
N GLN A 406 -15.49 12.31 15.91
CA GLN A 406 -16.62 11.56 15.37
C GLN A 406 -16.35 10.05 15.36
N ILE A 407 -17.30 9.27 15.87
CA ILE A 407 -17.40 7.82 15.68
C ILE A 407 -18.77 7.55 15.05
N THR A 408 -18.80 7.18 13.76
CA THR A 408 -20.07 7.16 13.02
C THR A 408 -20.25 5.94 12.14
N THR A 409 -21.45 5.38 12.14
CA THR A 409 -21.93 4.44 11.12
C THR A 409 -23.11 5.10 10.42
N SER A 410 -23.14 5.08 9.10
CA SER A 410 -24.19 5.78 8.36
C SER A 410 -24.63 5.12 7.06
N VAL A 411 -25.90 5.32 6.76
CA VAL A 411 -26.53 5.02 5.46
C VAL A 411 -27.12 6.32 4.90
N GLU A 412 -26.62 6.77 3.76
CA GLU A 412 -27.00 8.08 3.20
C GLU A 412 -28.37 8.11 2.53
N SER A 413 -28.77 6.99 1.93
CA SER A 413 -30.00 6.83 1.18
C SER A 413 -30.42 5.36 1.13
N GLY A 414 -31.55 5.04 0.50
CA GLY A 414 -32.00 3.65 0.39
C GLY A 414 -32.49 3.05 1.72
N ALA A 415 -32.61 1.73 1.75
CA ALA A 415 -33.29 0.99 2.83
C ALA A 415 -32.33 0.27 3.80
N GLY A 416 -31.01 0.52 3.69
CA GLY A 416 -30.01 -0.09 4.55
C GLY A 416 -30.09 0.37 6.01
N GLY A 417 -29.67 -0.51 6.92
CA GLY A 417 -29.62 -0.26 8.35
C GLY A 417 -28.40 0.54 8.78
N GLY A 418 -28.55 1.38 9.82
CA GLY A 418 -27.56 2.39 10.23
C GLY A 418 -26.22 1.88 10.75
N GLY A 419 -26.03 0.56 10.92
CA GLY A 419 -24.83 -0.03 11.52
C GLY A 419 -24.87 -0.07 13.05
N ASN A 420 -23.92 -0.74 13.71
CA ASN A 420 -23.84 -0.73 15.17
C ASN A 420 -22.51 -0.20 15.68
N ILE A 421 -22.54 0.48 16.82
CA ILE A 421 -21.37 1.00 17.52
C ILE A 421 -21.30 0.36 18.91
N ALA A 422 -20.17 -0.26 19.23
CA ALA A 422 -19.87 -0.80 20.55
C ALA A 422 -18.61 -0.15 21.14
N ILE A 423 -18.73 0.38 22.37
CA ILE A 423 -17.67 1.10 23.09
C ILE A 423 -17.55 0.54 24.51
N ASP A 424 -16.35 0.13 24.92
CA ASP A 424 -16.08 -0.49 26.23
C ASP A 424 -14.77 0.00 26.87
N PRO A 425 -14.80 1.11 27.65
CA PRO A 425 -13.69 1.54 28.51
C PRO A 425 -14.06 1.72 29.99
N GLN A 426 -13.07 1.86 30.89
CA GLN A 426 -13.35 2.32 32.25
C GLN A 426 -13.83 3.78 32.31
N PHE A 427 -13.28 4.67 31.48
CA PHE A 427 -13.65 6.09 31.44
C PHE A 427 -13.95 6.55 30.01
N VAL A 428 -15.05 7.28 29.84
CA VAL A 428 -15.41 8.00 28.61
C VAL A 428 -15.45 9.50 28.91
N LEU A 429 -14.73 10.30 28.12
CA LEU A 429 -14.83 11.76 28.11
C LEU A 429 -15.21 12.25 26.71
N LEU A 430 -16.35 12.92 26.60
CA LEU A 430 -16.89 13.47 25.36
C LEU A 430 -17.00 14.99 25.47
N GLN A 431 -16.38 15.70 24.54
CA GLN A 431 -16.47 17.15 24.42
C GLN A 431 -16.73 17.53 22.96
N ASN A 432 -17.86 18.18 22.71
CA ASN A 432 -18.32 18.58 21.38
C ASN A 432 -18.15 17.48 20.32
N SER A 433 -18.47 16.23 20.71
CA SER A 433 -18.17 15.04 19.90
C SER A 433 -19.44 14.30 19.49
N GLN A 434 -19.32 13.41 18.51
CA GLN A 434 -20.45 12.71 17.91
C GLN A 434 -20.24 11.20 17.93
N ILE A 435 -21.23 10.46 18.43
CA ILE A 435 -21.34 9.00 18.32
C ILE A 435 -22.68 8.71 17.65
N ILE A 436 -22.64 8.37 16.36
CA ILE A 436 -23.86 8.36 15.52
C ILE A 436 -23.97 7.06 14.74
N ALA A 437 -25.10 6.36 14.86
CA ALA A 437 -25.41 5.15 14.10
C ALA A 437 -26.71 5.34 13.30
N ASN A 438 -26.66 6.21 12.29
CA ASN A 438 -27.86 6.72 11.63
C ASN A 438 -28.19 5.97 10.33
N ALA A 439 -29.47 5.91 10.00
CA ALA A 439 -29.96 5.44 8.71
C ALA A 439 -30.83 6.48 8.01
N PHE A 440 -31.00 6.33 6.70
CA PHE A 440 -31.94 7.14 5.93
C PHE A 440 -33.31 6.48 5.84
N GLY A 441 -33.46 5.42 5.02
CA GLY A 441 -34.73 4.72 4.81
C GLY A 441 -34.90 3.43 5.59
N GLY A 442 -33.81 2.79 6.01
CA GLY A 442 -33.82 1.59 6.85
C GLY A 442 -33.93 1.89 8.34
N PRO A 443 -33.90 0.87 9.21
CA PRO A 443 -33.84 1.08 10.66
C PRO A 443 -32.53 1.76 11.08
N GLY A 444 -32.61 2.62 12.08
CA GLY A 444 -31.45 3.18 12.76
C GLY A 444 -30.58 2.08 13.40
N GLY A 445 -29.34 2.43 13.70
CA GLY A 445 -28.35 1.51 14.26
C GLY A 445 -28.53 1.20 15.75
N ASN A 446 -27.61 0.45 16.35
CA ASN A 446 -27.56 0.35 17.81
C ASN A 446 -26.23 0.87 18.35
N ILE A 447 -26.30 1.68 19.40
CA ILE A 447 -25.14 2.20 20.12
C ILE A 447 -25.14 1.59 21.51
N GLY A 448 -24.10 0.82 21.82
CA GLY A 448 -23.81 0.29 23.15
C GLY A 448 -22.56 0.94 23.72
N ILE A 449 -22.71 1.62 24.86
CA ILE A 449 -21.58 2.17 25.62
C ILE A 449 -21.60 1.53 27.00
N VAL A 450 -20.57 0.75 27.32
CA VAL A 450 -20.37 0.16 28.65
C VAL A 450 -19.18 0.86 29.27
N ALA A 451 -19.40 1.61 30.35
CA ALA A 451 -18.32 2.36 30.99
C ALA A 451 -18.41 2.40 32.51
N GLY A 452 -17.25 2.42 33.17
CA GLY A 452 -17.17 2.68 34.61
C GLY A 452 -17.58 4.11 34.98
N GLN A 453 -17.35 5.06 34.07
CA GLN A 453 -17.82 6.44 34.16
C GLN A 453 -17.90 7.08 32.77
N LEU A 454 -18.94 7.89 32.53
CA LEU A 454 -19.10 8.69 31.32
C LEU A 454 -19.32 10.15 31.69
N ILE A 455 -18.53 11.04 31.10
CA ILE A 455 -18.69 12.50 31.18
C ILE A 455 -18.85 13.03 29.77
N ALA A 456 -19.97 13.69 29.49
CA ALA A 456 -20.25 14.32 28.20
C ALA A 456 -20.71 15.76 28.40
N ASP A 457 -20.26 16.66 27.53
CA ASP A 457 -20.76 18.04 27.50
C ASP A 457 -22.12 18.14 26.76
N PRO A 458 -22.89 19.23 26.96
CA PRO A 458 -24.18 19.40 26.30
C PRO A 458 -24.11 19.52 24.77
N ALA A 459 -22.93 19.79 24.21
CA ALA A 459 -22.71 19.86 22.77
C ALA A 459 -22.51 18.48 22.13
N THR A 460 -22.22 17.44 22.93
CA THR A 460 -22.04 16.07 22.46
C THR A 460 -23.37 15.47 21.99
N VAL A 461 -23.30 14.73 20.87
CA VAL A 461 -24.46 14.05 20.27
C VAL A 461 -24.25 12.56 20.25
N ILE A 462 -25.19 11.81 20.84
CA ILE A 462 -25.27 10.35 20.74
C ILE A 462 -26.63 10.00 20.13
N SER A 463 -26.64 9.47 18.89
CA SER A 463 -27.89 9.25 18.14
C SER A 463 -27.85 7.99 17.30
N ALA A 464 -28.94 7.22 17.34
CA ALA A 464 -29.15 6.05 16.50
C ALA A 464 -30.40 6.21 15.62
N SER A 465 -30.69 7.43 15.18
CA SER A 465 -31.93 7.81 14.50
C SER A 465 -32.04 7.29 13.07
N SER A 466 -33.28 7.21 12.57
CA SER A 466 -33.58 6.99 11.16
C SER A 466 -34.46 8.12 10.60
N ALA A 467 -34.17 8.59 9.39
CA ALA A 467 -34.92 9.69 8.78
C ALA A 467 -36.35 9.29 8.35
N LEU A 468 -36.50 8.13 7.71
CA LEU A 468 -37.78 7.60 7.22
C LEU A 468 -38.14 6.23 7.83
N GLY A 469 -37.17 5.58 8.48
CA GLY A 469 -37.35 4.31 9.16
C GLY A 469 -37.70 4.47 10.64
N ILE A 470 -37.52 3.38 11.37
CA ILE A 470 -37.62 3.36 12.83
C ILE A 470 -36.26 3.71 13.44
N ASP A 471 -36.26 4.53 14.47
CA ASP A 471 -35.08 4.81 15.27
C ASP A 471 -34.54 3.53 15.90
N GLY A 472 -33.22 3.43 15.99
CA GLY A 472 -32.53 2.37 16.67
C GLY A 472 -32.34 2.65 18.16
N ALA A 473 -31.53 1.84 18.84
CA ALA A 473 -31.37 1.92 20.29
C ALA A 473 -30.03 2.57 20.70
N VAL A 474 -30.09 3.43 21.71
CA VAL A 474 -28.91 3.92 22.43
C VAL A 474 -28.98 3.37 23.86
N ASN A 475 -28.02 2.51 24.20
CA ASN A 475 -27.89 1.92 25.54
C ASN A 475 -26.56 2.34 26.15
N ILE A 476 -26.64 3.10 27.25
CA ILE A 476 -25.48 3.56 28.01
C ILE A 476 -25.56 2.91 29.39
N ASP A 477 -24.62 2.03 29.68
CA ASP A 477 -24.43 1.44 31.00
C ASP A 477 -23.22 2.10 31.67
N ALA A 478 -23.48 3.16 32.41
CA ALA A 478 -22.50 3.87 33.22
C ALA A 478 -23.18 4.48 34.46
N PRO A 479 -22.49 4.57 35.61
CA PRO A 479 -22.98 5.33 36.75
C PRO A 479 -23.20 6.79 36.34
N ASP A 480 -24.45 7.25 36.48
CA ASP A 480 -24.86 8.58 36.07
C ASP A 480 -24.14 9.66 36.91
N THR A 481 -23.35 10.51 36.25
CA THR A 481 -22.87 11.76 36.84
C THR A 481 -23.30 12.90 35.93
N ASP A 482 -24.59 13.25 36.01
CA ASP A 482 -25.14 14.50 35.52
C ASP A 482 -24.43 15.68 36.22
N VAL A 483 -23.42 16.25 35.56
CA VAL A 483 -22.78 17.51 35.98
C VAL A 483 -23.44 18.64 35.20
N GLY A 484 -24.60 19.06 35.70
CA GLY A 484 -25.39 20.19 35.20
C GLY A 484 -24.79 21.56 35.43
#